data_AF-A0A955SQ90-F1
#
_entry.id   AF-A0A955SQ90-F1
#
_cell.length_a   1.000
_cell.length_b   1.000
_cell.length_c   1.000
_cell.angle_alpha   90.00
_cell.angle_beta   90.00
_cell.angle_gamma   90.00
#
_symmetry.space_group_name_H-M   'P 1'
#
loop_
_entity.id
_entity.type
_entity.pdbx_description
1 polymer ?
#
loop_
_entity_poly.entity_id
_entity_poly.type
_entity_poly.pdbx_seq_one_letter_code
_entity_poly.pdbx_strand_id
1 'polypeptide(L)'
;DIQVRSLGATRTIRAVPMTREKFEENLLSICSNRDPAEMIDYAYPKRAPFSAIEWEGALPFVQVNGEWFELVSIDETPIRDILDFCHETYGEMWRLRFEEDIAGVLIQMGLEAYETVRLGLADREGEGVTLSEVPMTRANRDSIALINDVRLGRSGER
;
A
#
# COMPACT_ATOMS: atom_id res chain seq x y z
N ASP A 1 15.78 -10.33 -1.24
CA ASP A 1 16.60 -9.14 -1.59
C ASP A 1 15.97 -8.44 -2.76
N ILE A 2 15.39 -7.26 -2.54
CA ILE A 2 14.71 -6.43 -3.55
C ILE A 2 15.76 -5.48 -4.14
N GLN A 3 15.83 -5.37 -5.47
CA GLN A 3 16.72 -4.44 -6.14
C GLN A 3 15.94 -3.20 -6.56
N VAL A 4 16.13 -2.09 -5.84
CA VAL A 4 15.48 -0.82 -6.18
C VAL A 4 16.47 0.05 -6.94
N ARG A 5 16.01 0.66 -8.04
CA ARG A 5 16.80 1.55 -8.88
C ARG A 5 16.32 2.98 -8.69
N SER A 6 17.16 3.82 -8.08
CA SER A 6 16.94 5.25 -7.97
C SER A 6 18.20 6.00 -8.42
N LEU A 7 18.03 7.01 -9.28
CA LEU A 7 19.06 7.97 -9.71
C LEU A 7 20.43 7.36 -10.07
N GLY A 8 20.43 6.31 -10.89
CA GLY A 8 21.67 5.69 -11.39
C GLY A 8 22.39 4.74 -10.42
N ALA A 9 21.86 4.54 -9.21
CA ALA A 9 22.36 3.56 -8.25
C ALA A 9 21.37 2.39 -8.14
N THR A 10 21.87 1.17 -8.35
CA THR A 10 21.13 -0.04 -7.97
C THR A 10 21.45 -0.31 -6.51
N ARG A 11 20.45 -0.13 -5.63
CA ARG A 11 20.59 -0.48 -4.22
C ARG A 11 19.82 -1.78 -3.97
N THR A 12 20.54 -2.77 -3.45
CA THR A 12 19.92 -3.95 -2.87
C THR A 12 19.30 -3.56 -1.54
N ILE A 13 17.97 -3.46 -1.50
CA ILE A 13 17.22 -3.41 -0.25
C ILE A 13 17.01 -4.86 0.17
N ARG A 14 17.73 -5.28 1.20
CA ARG A 14 17.38 -6.52 1.89
C ARG A 14 16.00 -6.28 2.48
N ALA A 15 14.97 -6.90 1.94
CA ALA A 15 13.69 -7.04 2.62
C ALA A 15 13.98 -7.86 3.88
N VAL A 16 14.34 -7.17 4.96
CA VAL A 16 14.41 -7.78 6.26
C VAL A 16 12.96 -7.78 6.71
N PRO A 17 12.30 -8.95 6.88
CA PRO A 17 10.98 -8.96 7.50
C PRO A 17 11.12 -8.21 8.82
N MET A 18 10.51 -7.04 8.90
CA MET A 18 10.62 -6.21 10.08
C MET A 18 9.86 -6.95 11.18
N THR A 19 10.58 -7.55 12.10
CA THR A 19 9.96 -8.20 13.26
C THR A 19 9.16 -7.15 14.01
N ARG A 20 8.07 -7.57 14.67
CA ARG A 20 7.23 -6.67 15.48
C ARG A 20 8.05 -5.78 16.41
N GLU A 21 9.08 -6.33 17.05
CA GLU A 21 10.02 -5.58 17.89
C GLU A 21 10.80 -4.51 17.12
N LYS A 22 11.34 -4.82 15.93
CA LYS A 22 12.06 -3.84 15.10
C LYS A 22 11.14 -2.76 14.52
N PHE A 23 9.88 -3.11 14.27
CA PHE A 23 8.84 -2.17 13.88
C PHE A 23 8.51 -1.22 15.03
N GLU A 24 8.33 -1.75 16.24
CA GLU A 24 8.11 -0.96 17.46
C GLU A 24 9.32 -0.05 17.77
N GLU A 25 10.55 -0.51 17.60
CA GLU A 25 11.77 0.30 17.75
C GLU A 25 11.87 1.43 16.70
N ASN A 26 11.55 1.14 15.43
CA ASN A 26 11.53 2.15 14.37
C ASN A 26 10.45 3.22 14.62
N LEU A 27 9.26 2.78 15.03
CA LEU A 27 8.16 3.67 15.40
C LEU A 27 8.51 4.55 16.62
N LEU A 28 9.14 3.97 17.65
CA LEU A 28 9.60 4.72 18.82
C LEU A 28 10.67 5.75 18.46
N SER A 29 11.54 5.45 17.50
CA SER A 29 12.58 6.37 17.02
C SER A 29 12.00 7.53 16.19
N ILE A 30 10.97 7.30 15.38
CA ILE A 30 10.34 8.34 14.54
C ILE A 30 9.41 9.23 15.39
N CYS A 31 8.80 8.69 16.45
CA CYS A 31 7.62 9.29 17.08
C CYS A 31 7.81 9.75 18.53
N SER A 32 9.04 10.00 19.01
CA SER A 32 9.34 10.19 20.45
C SER A 32 8.62 11.33 21.20
N ASN A 33 7.75 12.13 20.56
CA ASN A 33 7.07 13.29 21.15
C ASN A 33 5.57 13.44 20.76
N ARG A 34 4.88 12.40 20.25
CA ARG A 34 3.47 12.51 19.79
C ARG A 34 2.46 11.79 20.68
N ASP A 35 1.19 12.22 20.60
CA ASP A 35 0.06 11.69 21.38
C ASP A 35 -0.20 10.20 21.05
N PRO A 36 -0.45 9.31 22.03
CA PRO A 36 -0.73 7.88 21.80
C PRO A 36 -1.91 7.58 20.86
N ALA A 37 -2.93 8.45 20.79
CA ALA A 37 -4.03 8.27 19.86
C ALA A 37 -3.63 8.62 18.42
N GLU A 38 -2.74 9.60 18.22
CA GLU A 38 -2.10 9.86 16.93
C GLU A 38 -1.09 8.76 16.57
N MET A 39 -0.45 8.12 17.57
CA MET A 39 0.49 7.03 17.32
C MET A 39 -0.15 5.81 16.64
N ILE A 40 -1.43 5.52 16.85
CA ILE A 40 -2.10 4.37 16.20
C ILE A 40 -2.31 4.63 14.70
N ASP A 41 -2.73 5.84 14.30
CA ASP A 41 -2.85 6.22 12.89
C ASP A 41 -1.48 6.41 12.24
N TYR A 42 -0.44 6.79 13.00
CA TYR A 42 0.92 6.91 12.47
C TYR A 42 1.61 5.54 12.29
N ALA A 43 1.36 4.61 13.21
CA ALA A 43 1.90 3.25 13.14
C ALA A 43 1.19 2.42 12.08
N TYR A 44 -0.12 2.63 11.91
CA TYR A 44 -0.96 1.89 10.96
C TYR A 44 -1.91 2.86 10.24
N PRO A 45 -1.40 3.68 9.31
CA PRO A 45 -2.21 4.67 8.62
C PRO A 45 -3.31 3.99 7.83
N LYS A 46 -4.56 4.27 8.17
CA LYS A 46 -5.73 3.71 7.47
C LYS A 46 -6.01 4.52 6.21
N ARG A 47 -5.07 4.55 5.27
CA ARG A 47 -5.08 5.42 4.09
C ARG A 47 -4.74 4.64 2.82
N ALA A 48 -5.27 5.09 1.69
CA ALA A 48 -4.99 4.52 0.38
C ALA A 48 -4.89 5.62 -0.70
N PRO A 49 -4.08 5.43 -1.76
CA PRO A 49 -3.95 6.41 -2.84
C PRO A 49 -5.01 6.23 -3.95
N PHE A 50 -5.82 5.17 -3.90
CA PHE A 50 -6.89 4.87 -4.86
C PHE A 50 -8.21 4.53 -4.13
N SER A 51 -9.35 4.79 -4.77
CA SER A 51 -10.68 4.70 -4.15
C SER A 51 -11.36 3.34 -4.30
N ALA A 52 -10.90 2.53 -5.26
CA ALA A 52 -11.43 1.20 -5.53
C ALA A 52 -10.33 0.32 -6.12
N ILE A 53 -10.54 -0.99 -6.00
CA ILE A 53 -9.64 -2.01 -6.54
C ILE A 53 -10.44 -3.19 -7.09
N GLU A 54 -10.02 -3.65 -8.26
CA GLU A 54 -10.52 -4.84 -8.94
C GLU A 54 -9.33 -5.74 -9.31
N TRP A 55 -9.58 -7.04 -9.40
CA TRP A 55 -8.53 -8.01 -9.74
C TRP A 55 -8.82 -8.65 -11.08
N GLU A 56 -7.91 -8.46 -12.03
CA GLU A 56 -7.89 -9.21 -13.27
C GLU A 56 -6.80 -10.29 -13.16
N GLY A 57 -7.20 -11.48 -12.73
CA GLY A 57 -6.27 -12.55 -12.39
C GLY A 57 -5.42 -12.22 -11.16
N ALA A 58 -4.13 -12.00 -11.37
CA ALA A 58 -3.17 -11.63 -10.31
C ALA A 58 -2.84 -10.13 -10.29
N LEU A 59 -3.33 -9.36 -11.26
CA LEU A 59 -2.99 -7.95 -11.42
C LEU A 59 -4.07 -7.07 -10.79
N PRO A 60 -3.70 -6.12 -9.92
CA PRO A 60 -4.62 -5.15 -9.35
C PRO A 60 -4.86 -4.00 -10.32
N PHE A 61 -6.14 -3.78 -10.63
CA PHE A 61 -6.63 -2.56 -11.25
C PHE A 61 -7.16 -1.63 -10.18
N VAL A 62 -6.79 -0.36 -10.22
CA VAL A 62 -7.15 0.63 -9.20
C VAL A 62 -7.84 1.83 -9.82
N GLN A 63 -8.78 2.40 -9.06
CA GLN A 63 -9.44 3.63 -9.46
C GLN A 63 -8.72 4.85 -8.89
N VAL A 64 -8.22 5.73 -9.75
CA VAL A 64 -7.58 7.00 -9.40
C VAL A 64 -8.30 8.11 -10.16
N ASN A 65 -8.76 9.14 -9.44
CA ASN A 65 -9.52 10.26 -10.03
C ASN A 65 -10.74 9.84 -10.88
N GLY A 66 -11.35 8.70 -10.57
CA GLY A 66 -12.51 8.16 -11.28
C GLY A 66 -12.18 7.24 -12.46
N GLU A 67 -10.91 7.11 -12.83
CA GLU A 67 -10.45 6.30 -13.95
C GLU A 67 -9.75 5.03 -13.46
N TRP A 68 -9.85 3.95 -14.24
CA TRP A 68 -9.29 2.64 -13.91
C TRP A 68 -7.96 2.41 -14.63
N PHE A 69 -6.96 1.98 -13.86
CA PHE A 69 -5.62 1.68 -14.35
C PHE A 69 -5.12 0.38 -13.76
N GLU A 70 -4.28 -0.34 -14.50
CA GLU A 70 -3.39 -1.34 -13.91
C GLU A 70 -2.40 -0.62 -12.99
N LEU A 71 -2.25 -1.11 -11.76
CA LEU A 71 -1.25 -0.59 -10.84
C LEU A 71 0.09 -1.29 -11.07
N VAL A 72 1.08 -0.54 -11.54
CA VAL A 72 2.40 -1.04 -11.94
C VAL A 72 3.45 -0.87 -10.82
N SER A 73 3.43 0.27 -10.13
CA SER A 73 4.35 0.54 -9.02
C SER A 73 3.82 1.57 -8.02
N ILE A 74 4.31 1.50 -6.77
CA ILE A 74 4.16 2.56 -5.76
C ILE A 74 5.57 2.97 -5.31
N ASP A 75 5.90 4.25 -5.38
CA ASP A 75 7.23 4.80 -5.01
C ASP A 75 8.39 4.02 -5.62
N GLU A 76 8.31 3.77 -6.93
CA GLU A 76 9.28 3.00 -7.72
C GLU A 76 9.40 1.51 -7.31
N THR A 77 8.61 1.07 -6.34
CA THR A 77 8.50 -0.33 -5.93
C THR A 77 7.50 -1.05 -6.84
N PRO A 78 7.93 -2.07 -7.61
CA PRO A 78 7.02 -2.83 -8.47
C PRO A 78 5.90 -3.47 -7.66
N ILE A 79 4.68 -3.48 -8.22
CA ILE A 79 3.55 -4.14 -7.55
C ILE A 79 3.82 -5.61 -7.28
N ARG A 80 4.52 -6.29 -8.17
CA ARG A 80 4.94 -7.67 -7.95
C ARG A 80 5.67 -7.86 -6.62
N ASP A 81 6.62 -6.97 -6.29
CA ASP A 81 7.41 -7.09 -5.07
C ASP A 81 6.56 -6.86 -3.81
N ILE A 82 5.56 -5.95 -3.91
CA ILE A 82 4.60 -5.70 -2.84
C ILE A 82 3.65 -6.90 -2.66
N LEU A 83 3.19 -7.50 -3.76
CA LEU A 83 2.33 -8.69 -3.73
C LEU A 83 3.08 -9.89 -3.17
N ASP A 84 4.32 -10.12 -3.59
CA ASP A 84 5.18 -11.19 -3.07
C ASP A 84 5.37 -11.02 -1.55
N PHE A 85 5.64 -9.80 -1.08
CA PHE A 85 5.70 -9.49 0.35
C PHE A 85 4.38 -9.78 1.08
N CYS A 86 3.24 -9.38 0.51
CA CYS A 86 1.93 -9.66 1.09
C CYS A 86 1.64 -11.16 1.19
N HIS A 87 1.97 -11.92 0.15
CA HIS A 87 1.82 -13.37 0.12
C HIS A 87 2.64 -14.06 1.21
N GLU A 88 3.92 -13.69 1.31
CA GLU A 88 4.84 -14.25 2.32
C GLU A 88 4.42 -13.89 3.74
N THR A 89 3.92 -12.67 3.96
CA THR A 89 3.65 -12.14 5.30
C THR A 89 2.27 -12.52 5.83
N TYR A 90 1.24 -12.52 4.98
CA TYR A 90 -0.16 -12.59 5.43
C TYR A 90 -0.91 -13.85 4.99
N GLY A 91 -0.28 -14.73 4.20
CA GLY A 91 -0.91 -15.97 3.74
C GLY A 91 -2.25 -15.69 3.05
N GLU A 92 -3.31 -16.39 3.42
CA GLU A 92 -4.64 -16.24 2.79
C GLU A 92 -5.23 -14.84 2.87
N MET A 93 -4.78 -14.01 3.82
CA MET A 93 -5.26 -12.65 4.02
C MET A 93 -4.55 -11.61 3.14
N TRP A 94 -3.59 -12.03 2.30
CA TRP A 94 -2.75 -11.14 1.50
C TRP A 94 -3.55 -10.13 0.66
N ARG A 95 -4.66 -10.55 0.04
CA ARG A 95 -5.51 -9.65 -0.76
C ARG A 95 -6.13 -8.57 0.10
N LEU A 96 -6.75 -8.95 1.22
CA LEU A 96 -7.40 -7.98 2.10
C LEU A 96 -6.41 -6.98 2.69
N ARG A 97 -5.18 -7.43 2.98
CA ARG A 97 -4.10 -6.56 3.45
C ARG A 97 -3.62 -5.60 2.38
N PHE A 98 -3.45 -6.07 1.15
CA PHE A 98 -3.12 -5.21 0.03
C PHE A 98 -4.22 -4.16 -0.24
N GLU A 99 -5.49 -4.58 -0.21
CA GLU A 99 -6.63 -3.71 -0.51
C GLU A 99 -6.86 -2.66 0.59
N GLU A 100 -6.91 -3.06 1.86
CA GLU A 100 -7.38 -2.18 2.94
C GLU A 100 -6.28 -1.58 3.83
N ASP A 101 -5.06 -2.10 3.74
CA ASP A 101 -3.96 -1.83 4.66
C ASP A 101 -2.66 -1.53 3.90
N ILE A 102 -2.77 -1.02 2.67
CA ILE A 102 -1.63 -0.76 1.78
C ILE A 102 -0.57 0.13 2.45
N ALA A 103 -0.96 1.15 3.21
CA ALA A 103 0.00 2.00 3.91
C ALA A 103 0.81 1.22 4.96
N GLY A 104 0.14 0.34 5.72
CA GLY A 104 0.79 -0.54 6.68
C GLY A 104 1.73 -1.53 6.02
N VAL A 105 1.35 -2.08 4.86
CA VAL A 105 2.20 -2.95 4.03
C VAL A 105 3.48 -2.22 3.61
N LEU A 106 3.35 -1.02 3.05
CA LEU A 106 4.48 -0.22 2.59
C LEU A 106 5.44 0.14 3.74
N ILE A 107 4.91 0.53 4.91
CA ILE A 107 5.74 0.81 6.10
C ILE A 107 6.47 -0.45 6.57
N GLN A 108 5.83 -1.63 6.56
CA GLN A 108 6.50 -2.88 6.94
C GLN A 108 7.58 -3.29 5.92
N MET A 109 7.45 -2.88 4.66
CA MET A 109 8.51 -2.99 3.66
C MET A 109 9.62 -1.94 3.83
N GLY A 110 9.48 -1.01 4.77
CA GLY A 110 10.45 0.05 5.06
C GLY A 110 10.31 1.29 4.16
N LEU A 111 9.12 1.51 3.56
CA LEU A 111 8.80 2.66 2.73
C LEU A 111 8.03 3.71 3.54
N GLU A 112 8.22 4.99 3.21
CA GLU A 112 7.47 6.09 3.83
C GLU A 112 6.13 6.27 3.08
N ALA A 113 5.01 5.92 3.71
CA ALA A 113 3.69 5.91 3.07
C ALA A 113 2.64 6.72 3.87
N TYR A 114 2.96 7.99 4.16
CA TYR A 114 2.18 8.79 5.13
C TYR A 114 1.23 9.81 4.49
N GLU A 115 1.68 10.54 3.45
CA GLU A 115 0.92 11.68 2.91
C GLU A 115 0.62 11.55 1.42
N THR A 116 1.65 11.36 0.60
CA THR A 116 1.53 11.17 -0.84
C THR A 116 2.46 10.06 -1.29
N VAL A 117 2.16 9.48 -2.45
CA VAL A 117 2.98 8.46 -3.10
C VAL A 117 3.04 8.72 -4.61
N ARG A 118 4.09 8.22 -5.24
CA ARG A 118 4.21 8.15 -6.69
C ARG A 118 3.58 6.84 -7.19
N LEU A 119 2.57 6.94 -8.05
CA LEU A 119 1.97 5.80 -8.73
C LEU A 119 2.53 5.66 -10.14
N GLY A 120 3.02 4.46 -10.46
CA GLY A 120 3.18 3.99 -11.84
C GLY A 120 1.92 3.22 -12.22
N LEU A 121 1.29 3.62 -13.31
CA LEU A 121 0.01 3.11 -13.78
C LEU A 121 0.14 2.74 -15.26
N ALA A 122 -0.70 1.83 -15.73
CA ALA A 122 -0.90 1.60 -17.15
C ALA A 122 -2.39 1.56 -17.45
N ASP A 123 -2.81 2.09 -18.60
CA ASP A 123 -4.17 1.87 -19.06
C ASP A 123 -4.38 0.44 -19.58
N ARG A 124 -5.59 0.12 -20.05
CA ARG A 124 -5.92 -1.21 -20.58
C ARG A 124 -5.19 -1.53 -21.90
N GLU A 125 -4.63 -0.54 -22.58
CA GLU A 125 -3.83 -0.70 -23.80
C GLU A 125 -2.34 -0.89 -23.49
N GLY A 126 -1.96 -0.75 -22.21
CA GLY A 126 -0.59 -0.87 -21.71
C GLY A 126 0.20 0.44 -21.81
N GLU A 127 -0.45 1.57 -22.10
CA GLU A 127 0.21 2.88 -22.10
C GLU A 127 0.47 3.33 -20.66
N GLY A 128 1.74 3.55 -20.34
CA GLY A 128 2.18 3.88 -18.99
C GLY A 128 2.00 5.36 -18.65
N VAL A 129 1.41 5.64 -17.49
CA VAL A 129 1.32 6.97 -16.89
C VAL A 129 1.92 6.97 -15.48
N THR A 130 2.55 8.08 -15.09
CA THR A 130 3.08 8.26 -13.74
C THR A 130 2.43 9.47 -13.08
N LEU A 131 1.91 9.28 -11.87
CA LEU A 131 1.39 10.34 -11.02
C LEU A 131 2.30 10.50 -9.81
N SER A 132 2.87 11.69 -9.58
CA SER A 132 3.96 11.88 -8.61
C SER A 132 3.53 12.17 -7.18
N GLU A 133 2.38 12.79 -6.96
CA GLU A 133 1.95 13.29 -5.65
C GLU A 133 0.50 12.85 -5.35
N VAL A 134 0.23 11.55 -5.49
CA VAL A 134 -1.12 11.02 -5.27
C VAL A 134 -1.39 10.97 -3.76
N PRO A 135 -2.43 11.65 -3.25
CA PRO A 135 -2.68 11.71 -1.82
C PRO A 135 -3.15 10.37 -1.26
N MET A 136 -2.53 9.94 -0.17
CA MET A 136 -3.00 8.83 0.65
C MET A 136 -4.11 9.32 1.58
N THR A 137 -5.36 8.94 1.31
CA THR A 137 -6.51 9.44 2.08
C THR A 137 -7.24 8.32 2.82
N ARG A 138 -7.82 8.67 3.96
CA ARG A 138 -8.71 7.78 4.71
C ARG A 138 -10.00 7.49 3.94
N ALA A 139 -10.53 8.49 3.24
CA ALA A 139 -11.73 8.35 2.42
C ALA A 139 -11.58 7.25 1.36
N ASN A 140 -10.45 7.24 0.65
CA ASN A 140 -10.12 6.19 -0.32
C ASN A 140 -10.14 4.79 0.31
N ARG A 141 -9.47 4.63 1.47
CA ARG A 141 -9.45 3.36 2.20
C ARG A 141 -10.84 2.93 2.67
N ASP A 142 -11.64 3.87 3.15
CA ASP A 142 -13.01 3.60 3.59
C ASP A 142 -13.90 3.17 2.42
N SER A 143 -13.72 3.75 1.23
CA SER A 143 -14.40 3.30 0.00
C SER A 143 -14.04 1.86 -0.36
N ILE A 144 -12.77 1.47 -0.31
CA ILE A 144 -12.34 0.09 -0.55
C ILE A 144 -12.96 -0.86 0.47
N ALA A 145 -12.91 -0.51 1.77
CA ALA A 145 -13.48 -1.35 2.82
C ALA A 145 -14.99 -1.53 2.66
N LEU A 146 -15.71 -0.49 2.23
CA LEU A 146 -17.14 -0.58 1.93
C LEU A 146 -17.42 -1.53 0.75
N ILE A 147 -16.64 -1.42 -0.34
CA ILE A 147 -16.75 -2.31 -1.49
C ILE A 147 -16.49 -3.76 -1.06
N ASN A 148 -15.47 -3.98 -0.23
CA ASN A 148 -15.12 -5.29 0.30
C ASN A 148 -16.21 -5.89 1.18
N ASP A 149 -16.82 -5.10 2.06
CA ASP A 149 -17.94 -5.56 2.88
C ASP A 149 -19.12 -6.02 2.02
N VAL A 150 -19.43 -5.28 0.96
CA VAL A 150 -20.46 -5.69 -0.02
C VAL A 150 -20.04 -6.97 -0.74
N ARG A 151 -18.81 -7.04 -1.25
CA ARG A 151 -18.25 -8.22 -1.95
C ARG A 151 -18.28 -9.49 -1.10
N LEU A 152 -18.03 -9.35 0.20
CA LEU A 152 -17.96 -10.45 1.16
C LEU A 152 -19.30 -10.71 1.88
N GLY A 153 -20.36 -9.97 1.56
CA GLY A 153 -21.68 -10.13 2.19
C GLY A 153 -21.73 -9.72 3.67
N ARG A 154 -20.83 -8.84 4.12
CA ARG A 154 -20.71 -8.36 5.51
C ARG A 154 -21.55 -7.11 5.80
N SER A 155 -22.31 -6.61 4.82
CA SER A 155 -23.03 -5.33 4.87
C SER A 155 -24.24 -5.27 5.83
N GLY A 156 -24.42 -6.26 6.71
CA GLY A 156 -25.51 -6.32 7.69
C GLY A 156 -25.13 -6.03 9.15
N GLU A 157 -23.85 -5.87 9.48
CA GLU A 157 -23.36 -5.72 10.86
C GLU A 157 -22.45 -4.48 11.02
N ARG A 158 -23.01 -3.27 10.98
CA ARG A 158 -22.35 -2.08 11.51
C ARG A 158 -23.34 -1.16 12.20
#